data_AF-A0AB34XSW3-F1
#
_entry.id   AF-A0AB34XSW3-F1
#
_cell.length_a   1.000
_cell.length_b   1.000
_cell.length_c   1.000
_cell.angle_alpha   90.00
_cell.angle_beta   90.00
_cell.angle_gamma   90.00
#
_symmetry.space_group_name_H-M   'P 1'
#
loop_
_entity.id
_entity.type
_entity.pdbx_description
1 polymer ?
#
loop_
_entity_poly.entity_id
_entity_poly.type
_entity_poly.pdbx_seq_one_letter_code
_entity_poly.pdbx_strand_id
1 'polypeptide(L)'
;MSGKNIDKSGWDPRKCQAASKKRPGEQCGAYPVRGLTVCRAHGGASKKSRAAAARNLEQEKLARVARRLGTPHTDLDPAQALLDLVAAKAGEVEWLKHQVELLEWDGELWWGTTRDSTESSAFGDKHTTVEEARQHIVYTLLHKAEDQLARYAAETLKAGVDERQVRVAERTGEQFEAVLTSLLTAINATPEQMRTAATEIPRILRDAAGGRT
;
A
#
# COMPACT_ATOMS: atom_id res chain seq x y z
N MET A 1 1.38 -14.98 -31.06
CA MET A 1 2.85 -15.07 -30.91
C MET A 1 3.29 -14.16 -29.78
N SER A 2 3.72 -14.81 -28.72
CA SER A 2 4.19 -14.27 -27.44
C SER A 2 5.67 -13.84 -27.55
N GLY A 3 6.06 -12.80 -26.83
CA GLY A 3 7.43 -12.28 -26.73
C GLY A 3 7.42 -11.01 -25.87
N LYS A 4 7.10 -11.14 -24.58
CA LYS A 4 8.05 -11.22 -23.45
C LYS A 4 8.88 -9.95 -23.28
N ASN A 5 8.68 -9.34 -22.10
CA ASN A 5 9.49 -8.32 -21.43
C ASN A 5 10.92 -8.22 -21.97
N ILE A 6 11.26 -7.07 -22.57
CA ILE A 6 12.65 -6.74 -22.85
C ILE A 6 13.19 -6.01 -21.62
N ASP A 7 13.41 -6.77 -20.55
CA ASP A 7 14.43 -6.40 -19.57
C ASP A 7 15.76 -6.99 -20.07
N LYS A 8 16.50 -6.15 -20.80
CA LYS A 8 17.86 -6.45 -21.23
C LYS A 8 18.79 -5.77 -20.26
N SER A 9 19.39 -6.55 -19.36
CA SER A 9 20.36 -6.08 -18.38
C SER A 9 21.43 -5.20 -19.05
N GLY A 10 21.60 -3.97 -18.53
CA GLY A 10 22.55 -2.99 -19.05
C GLY A 10 21.97 -1.93 -20.01
N TRP A 11 20.69 -1.99 -20.37
CA TRP A 11 20.03 -0.95 -21.17
C TRP A 11 19.51 0.21 -20.30
N ASP A 12 19.66 1.45 -20.76
CA ASP A 12 19.13 2.63 -20.05
C ASP A 12 17.59 2.63 -20.18
N PRO A 13 16.85 2.54 -19.06
CA PRO A 13 15.38 2.50 -19.09
C PRO A 13 14.76 3.79 -19.66
N ARG A 14 15.50 4.90 -19.64
CA ARG A 14 15.04 6.21 -20.18
C ARG A 14 15.11 6.27 -21.71
N LYS A 15 15.76 5.30 -22.35
CA LYS A 15 15.98 5.25 -23.80
C LYS A 15 15.06 4.23 -24.47
N CYS A 16 15.06 4.25 -25.80
CA CYS A 16 14.29 3.34 -26.62
C CYS A 16 14.74 1.90 -26.37
N GLN A 17 13.80 1.04 -25.97
CA GLN A 17 14.01 -0.38 -25.67
C GLN A 17 14.07 -1.25 -26.93
N ALA A 18 14.58 -0.70 -28.04
CA ALA A 18 14.82 -1.42 -29.28
C ALA A 18 16.31 -1.35 -29.62
N ALA A 19 16.83 -2.39 -30.27
CA ALA A 19 18.22 -2.41 -30.72
C ALA A 19 18.46 -1.34 -31.80
N SER A 20 19.66 -0.77 -31.82
CA SER A 20 20.10 0.18 -32.84
C SER A 20 20.30 -0.54 -34.19
N LYS A 21 19.63 -0.04 -35.24
CA LYS A 21 19.89 -0.51 -36.61
C LYS A 21 21.25 -0.08 -37.16
N LYS A 22 21.82 1.00 -36.63
CA LYS A 22 23.11 1.55 -37.08
C LYS A 22 24.31 0.87 -36.40
N ARG A 23 24.09 0.31 -35.21
CA ARG A 23 25.11 -0.35 -34.38
C ARG A 23 24.52 -1.65 -33.84
N PRO A 24 24.63 -2.75 -34.60
CA PRO A 24 24.09 -4.04 -34.19
C PRO A 24 24.64 -4.44 -32.81
N GLY A 25 23.75 -4.83 -31.89
CA GLY A 25 24.11 -5.18 -30.51
C GLY A 25 23.94 -4.04 -29.49
N GLU A 26 23.89 -2.79 -29.92
CA GLU A 26 23.67 -1.64 -29.03
C GLU A 26 22.19 -1.28 -28.86
N GLN A 27 21.85 -0.63 -27.74
CA GLN A 27 20.53 -0.02 -27.53
C GLN A 27 20.36 1.22 -28.42
N CYS A 28 19.15 1.47 -28.89
CA CYS A 28 18.83 2.73 -29.54
C CYS A 28 18.90 3.91 -28.56
N GLY A 29 19.81 4.86 -28.79
CA GLY A 29 20.01 6.05 -27.93
C GLY A 29 18.92 7.13 -28.00
N ALA A 30 17.87 6.94 -28.84
CA ALA A 30 16.75 7.88 -28.94
C ALA A 30 15.81 7.74 -27.74
N TYR A 31 15.13 8.83 -27.37
CA TYR A 31 14.09 8.78 -26.33
C TYR A 31 12.81 8.12 -26.87
N PRO A 32 12.13 7.32 -26.03
CA PRO A 32 10.85 6.74 -26.40
C PRO A 32 9.79 7.84 -26.54
N VAL A 33 8.75 7.56 -27.33
CA VAL A 33 7.56 8.42 -27.34
C VAL A 33 6.88 8.29 -25.98
N ARG A 34 6.42 9.41 -25.39
CA ARG A 34 5.69 9.40 -24.10
C ARG A 34 4.57 8.36 -24.11
N GLY A 35 4.49 7.55 -23.07
CA GLY A 35 3.53 6.45 -22.96
C GLY A 35 3.95 5.14 -23.65
N LEU A 36 5.14 5.05 -24.25
CA LEU A 36 5.69 3.86 -24.88
C LEU A 36 7.13 3.59 -24.40
N THR A 37 7.65 2.42 -24.77
CA THR A 37 9.05 2.02 -24.53
C THR A 37 9.95 2.19 -25.77
N VAL A 38 9.40 2.60 -26.91
CA VAL A 38 10.13 2.75 -28.18
C VAL A 38 10.00 4.14 -28.79
N CYS A 39 11.02 4.56 -29.52
CA CYS A 39 11.07 5.86 -30.19
C CYS A 39 10.22 5.88 -31.47
N ARG A 40 10.06 7.07 -32.07
CA ARG A 40 9.32 7.24 -33.33
C ARG A 40 9.83 6.34 -34.46
N ALA A 41 11.15 6.20 -34.58
CA ALA A 41 11.81 5.40 -35.61
C ALA A 41 11.69 3.88 -35.39
N HIS A 42 11.52 3.44 -34.14
CA HIS A 42 11.30 2.03 -33.78
C HIS A 42 9.82 1.73 -33.51
N GLY A 43 8.95 2.30 -34.35
CA GLY A 43 7.52 1.98 -34.37
C GLY A 43 6.63 2.84 -33.48
N GLY A 44 7.18 3.76 -32.69
CA GLY A 44 6.40 4.69 -31.85
C GLY A 44 5.55 5.70 -32.63
N ALA A 45 5.83 5.89 -33.93
CA ALA A 45 5.06 6.79 -34.79
C ALA A 45 3.78 6.19 -35.38
N SER A 46 3.60 4.87 -35.31
CA SER A 46 2.44 4.22 -35.94
C SER A 46 1.11 4.64 -35.29
N LYS A 47 0.01 4.63 -36.07
CA LYS A 47 -1.34 4.94 -35.55
C LYS A 47 -1.71 4.04 -34.35
N LYS A 48 -1.39 2.75 -34.44
CA LYS A 48 -1.63 1.77 -33.36
C LYS A 48 -0.80 2.09 -32.10
N SER A 49 0.47 2.43 -32.27
CA SER A 49 1.37 2.78 -31.17
C SER A 49 0.95 4.08 -30.50
N ARG A 50 0.54 5.10 -31.26
CA ARG A 50 0.02 6.35 -30.69
C ARG A 50 -1.27 6.15 -29.90
N ALA A 51 -2.18 5.30 -30.40
CA ALA A 51 -3.39 4.94 -29.65
C ALA A 51 -3.05 4.18 -28.36
N ALA A 52 -2.05 3.30 -28.37
CA ALA A 52 -1.57 2.64 -27.16
C ALA A 52 -0.91 3.62 -26.18
N ALA A 53 -0.10 4.55 -26.68
CA ALA A 53 0.53 5.60 -25.88
C ALA A 53 -0.51 6.45 -25.13
N ALA A 54 -1.58 6.85 -25.83
CA ALA A 54 -2.69 7.60 -25.23
C ALA A 54 -3.37 6.81 -24.12
N ARG A 55 -3.67 5.52 -24.33
CA ARG A 55 -4.24 4.65 -23.30
C ARG A 55 -3.33 4.49 -22.09
N ASN A 56 -2.03 4.26 -22.32
CA ASN A 56 -1.06 4.07 -21.23
C ASN A 56 -0.91 5.34 -20.38
N LEU A 57 -0.86 6.52 -21.01
CA LEU A 57 -0.81 7.79 -20.28
C LEU A 57 -2.09 8.06 -19.49
N GLU A 58 -3.24 7.66 -20.02
CA GLU A 58 -4.50 7.77 -19.28
C GLU A 58 -4.54 6.82 -18.08
N GLN A 59 -4.09 5.58 -18.25
CA GLN A 59 -3.92 4.64 -17.14
C GLN A 59 -2.92 5.14 -16.10
N GLU A 60 -1.82 5.77 -16.52
CA GLU A 60 -0.83 6.35 -15.60
C GLU A 60 -1.41 7.52 -14.80
N LYS A 61 -2.24 8.37 -15.43
CA LYS A 61 -2.97 9.43 -14.72
C LYS A 61 -3.95 8.85 -13.72
N LEU A 62 -4.74 7.85 -14.13
CA LEU A 62 -5.70 7.18 -13.24
C LEU A 62 -4.99 6.52 -12.06
N ALA A 63 -3.87 5.83 -12.31
CA ALA A 63 -3.04 5.24 -11.27
C ALA A 63 -2.44 6.31 -10.34
N ARG A 64 -2.05 7.47 -10.86
CA ARG A 64 -1.57 8.60 -10.06
C ARG A 64 -2.68 9.19 -9.18
N VAL A 65 -3.89 9.32 -9.72
CA VAL A 65 -5.07 9.77 -8.96
C VAL A 65 -5.40 8.76 -7.87
N ALA A 66 -5.46 7.47 -8.18
CA ALA A 66 -5.68 6.40 -7.21
C ALA A 66 -4.60 6.36 -6.11
N ARG A 67 -3.33 6.59 -6.46
CA ARG A 67 -2.23 6.71 -5.48
C ARG A 67 -2.36 7.93 -4.57
N ARG A 68 -3.00 9.01 -5.02
CA ARG A 68 -3.12 10.27 -4.26
C ARG A 68 -4.40 10.36 -3.45
N LEU A 69 -5.51 9.84 -3.96
CA LEU A 69 -6.84 10.00 -3.40
C LEU A 69 -7.45 8.69 -2.89
N GLY A 70 -6.75 7.56 -3.08
CA GLY A 70 -7.27 6.22 -2.80
C GLY A 70 -8.07 5.65 -3.98
N THR A 71 -8.31 4.34 -3.92
CA THR A 71 -9.21 3.66 -4.86
C THR A 71 -10.60 3.60 -4.22
N PRO A 72 -11.68 3.96 -4.92
CA PRO A 72 -13.04 3.79 -4.40
C PRO A 72 -13.30 2.32 -4.04
N HIS A 73 -13.81 2.07 -2.84
CA HIS A 73 -14.22 0.74 -2.42
C HIS A 73 -15.72 0.56 -2.69
N THR A 74 -16.11 -0.55 -3.34
CA THR A 74 -17.54 -0.88 -3.58
C THR A 74 -18.16 -1.67 -2.44
N ASP A 75 -17.37 -2.49 -1.75
CA ASP A 75 -17.83 -3.43 -0.71
C ASP A 75 -16.90 -3.39 0.51
N LEU A 76 -16.80 -2.22 1.14
CA LEU A 76 -15.99 -2.02 2.33
C LEU A 76 -16.77 -2.45 3.58
N ASP A 77 -16.30 -3.45 4.33
CA ASP A 77 -16.82 -3.70 5.68
C ASP A 77 -16.32 -2.59 6.62
N PRO A 78 -17.21 -1.77 7.21
CA PRO A 78 -16.79 -0.64 8.05
C PRO A 78 -15.99 -1.09 9.28
N ALA A 79 -16.25 -2.28 9.82
CA ALA A 79 -15.52 -2.81 10.97
C ALA A 79 -14.07 -3.09 10.60
N GLN A 80 -13.85 -3.81 9.49
CA GLN A 80 -12.52 -4.08 8.98
C GLN A 80 -11.78 -2.79 8.59
N ALA A 81 -12.48 -1.83 7.96
CA ALA A 81 -11.89 -0.55 7.56
C ALA A 81 -11.36 0.26 8.75
N LEU A 82 -12.09 0.26 9.87
CA LEU A 82 -11.65 0.91 11.11
C LEU A 82 -10.42 0.23 11.72
N LEU A 83 -10.37 -1.10 11.70
CA LEU A 83 -9.20 -1.87 12.17
C LEU A 83 -7.97 -1.61 11.29
N ASP A 84 -8.15 -1.63 9.96
CA ASP A 84 -7.09 -1.35 8.99
C ASP A 84 -6.56 0.09 9.16
N LEU A 85 -7.44 1.05 9.41
CA LEU A 85 -7.06 2.44 9.66
C LEU A 85 -6.24 2.60 10.95
N VAL A 86 -6.63 1.92 12.04
CA VAL A 86 -5.86 1.90 13.30
C VAL A 86 -4.48 1.28 13.06
N ALA A 87 -4.41 0.14 12.37
CA ALA A 87 -3.14 -0.53 12.07
C ALA A 87 -2.22 0.32 11.19
N ALA A 88 -2.76 0.94 10.13
CA ALA A 88 -2.00 1.84 9.27
C ALA A 88 -1.48 3.05 10.04
N LYS A 89 -2.32 3.65 10.91
CA LYS A 89 -1.92 4.80 11.73
C LYS A 89 -0.88 4.43 12.78
N ALA A 90 -0.94 3.24 13.36
CA ALA A 90 0.09 2.73 14.25
C ALA A 90 1.44 2.57 13.52
N GLY A 91 1.43 2.04 12.30
CA GLY A 91 2.63 1.96 11.46
C GLY A 91 3.21 3.34 11.12
N GLU A 92 2.37 4.34 10.87
CA GLU A 92 2.81 5.73 10.63
C GLU A 92 3.48 6.34 11.87
N VAL A 93 2.92 6.12 13.07
CA VAL A 93 3.52 6.56 14.34
C VAL A 93 4.91 5.95 14.53
N GLU A 94 5.04 4.63 14.34
CA GLU A 94 6.33 3.95 14.51
C GLU A 94 7.38 4.44 13.48
N TRP A 95 6.97 4.65 12.23
CA TRP A 95 7.85 5.26 11.24
C TRP A 95 8.28 6.67 11.62
N LEU A 96 7.37 7.52 12.10
CA LEU A 96 7.67 8.89 12.52
C LEU A 96 8.58 8.93 13.75
N LYS A 97 8.41 8.02 14.72
CA LYS A 97 9.36 7.87 15.84
C LYS A 97 10.76 7.56 15.33
N HIS A 98 10.88 6.64 14.38
CA HIS A 98 12.18 6.34 13.78
C HIS A 98 12.75 7.55 13.02
N GLN A 99 11.94 8.34 12.33
CA GLN A 99 12.42 9.58 11.71
C GLN A 99 12.93 10.62 12.73
N VAL A 100 12.35 10.66 13.94
CA VAL A 100 12.85 11.50 15.03
C VAL A 100 14.19 11.00 15.57
N GLU A 101 14.40 9.69 15.64
CA GLU A 101 15.69 9.09 16.03
C GLU A 101 16.82 9.37 15.04
N LEU A 102 16.49 9.69 13.79
CA LEU A 102 17.47 10.04 12.75
C LEU A 102 17.97 11.49 12.85
N LEU A 103 17.40 12.31 13.74
CA LEU A 103 17.89 13.68 13.98
C LEU A 103 19.27 13.60 14.64
N GLU A 104 20.22 14.37 14.11
CA GLU A 104 21.64 14.21 14.47
C GLU A 104 21.97 14.78 15.86
N TRP A 105 21.18 15.75 16.32
CA TRP A 105 21.33 16.39 17.62
C TRP A 105 20.01 17.00 18.08
N ASP A 106 19.84 17.11 19.41
CA ASP A 106 18.54 17.48 19.99
C ASP A 106 18.00 18.82 19.48
N GLY A 107 18.88 19.77 19.14
CA GLY A 107 18.40 21.09 18.73
C GLY A 107 17.78 21.19 17.35
N GLU A 108 17.86 20.15 16.53
CA GLU A 108 17.01 20.04 15.34
C GLU A 108 15.52 19.96 15.71
N LEU A 109 15.19 19.52 16.93
CA LEU A 109 13.80 19.46 17.42
C LEU A 109 13.17 20.84 17.57
N TRP A 110 13.96 21.88 17.86
CA TRP A 110 13.47 23.22 18.18
C TRP A 110 14.07 24.33 17.32
N TRP A 111 14.99 24.02 16.40
CA TRP A 111 15.64 24.99 15.52
C TRP A 111 15.76 24.43 14.10
N GLY A 112 15.52 25.27 13.09
CA GLY A 112 15.76 24.87 11.70
C GLY A 112 15.42 25.95 10.67
N THR A 113 15.84 25.71 9.43
CA THR A 113 15.59 26.61 8.31
C THR A 113 14.09 26.70 8.01
N THR A 114 13.55 27.92 7.99
CA THR A 114 12.15 28.20 7.67
C THR A 114 11.98 28.84 6.30
N ARG A 115 13.03 29.53 5.82
CA ARG A 115 13.07 30.13 4.50
C ARG A 115 14.47 30.00 3.92
N ASP A 116 14.53 29.51 2.70
CA ASP A 116 15.73 29.55 1.87
C ASP A 116 15.35 30.28 0.58
N SER A 117 16.09 31.34 0.28
CA SER A 117 15.83 32.19 -0.87
C SER A 117 17.12 32.59 -1.55
N THR A 118 17.06 32.59 -2.88
CA THR A 118 18.14 33.08 -3.73
C THR A 118 17.61 34.24 -4.55
N GLU A 119 18.18 35.41 -4.32
CA GLU A 119 17.87 36.61 -5.10
C GLU A 119 18.99 36.87 -6.11
N SER A 120 18.70 36.68 -7.40
CA SER A 120 19.64 36.97 -8.48
C SER A 120 19.62 38.46 -8.81
N SER A 121 20.79 39.09 -8.76
CA SER A 121 20.97 40.50 -9.11
C SER A 121 22.06 40.69 -10.16
N ALA A 122 22.15 41.89 -10.74
CA ALA A 122 23.24 42.24 -11.66
C ALA A 122 24.65 42.13 -11.02
N PHE A 123 24.70 42.07 -9.68
CA PHE A 123 25.93 41.92 -8.89
C PHE A 123 26.17 40.49 -8.40
N GLY A 124 25.38 39.52 -8.88
CA GLY A 124 25.46 38.10 -8.50
C GLY A 124 24.25 37.63 -7.69
N ASP A 125 24.29 36.35 -7.34
CA ASP A 125 23.24 35.68 -6.55
C ASP A 125 23.47 35.91 -5.06
N LYS A 126 22.43 36.36 -4.36
CA LYS A 126 22.40 36.47 -2.90
C LYS A 126 21.57 35.34 -2.31
N HIS A 127 22.24 34.42 -1.62
CA HIS A 127 21.60 33.38 -0.84
C HIS A 127 21.26 33.90 0.56
N THR A 128 20.01 33.75 0.99
CA THR A 128 19.54 34.12 2.33
C THR A 128 18.80 32.95 2.93
N THR A 129 19.33 32.44 4.04
CA THR A 129 18.74 31.39 4.87
C THR A 129 18.22 32.02 6.16
N VAL A 130 16.96 31.80 6.48
CA VAL A 130 16.35 32.20 7.75
C VAL A 130 16.12 30.95 8.58
N GLU A 131 16.65 30.95 9.79
CA GLU A 131 16.43 29.91 10.79
C GLU A 131 15.63 30.49 11.95
N GLU A 132 14.67 29.73 12.44
CA GLU A 132 13.79 30.14 13.54
C GLU A 132 13.64 29.02 14.56
N ALA A 133 13.35 29.41 15.81
CA ALA A 133 12.98 28.46 16.84
C ALA A 133 11.57 27.94 16.57
N ARG A 134 11.47 26.76 15.98
CA ARG A 134 10.21 26.06 15.75
C ARG A 134 10.38 24.57 15.95
N GLN A 135 9.28 23.91 16.31
CA GLN A 135 9.26 22.46 16.38
C GLN A 135 9.57 21.83 15.02
N HIS A 136 10.43 20.81 15.01
CA HIS A 136 10.74 20.07 13.80
C HIS A 136 9.47 19.46 13.19
N ILE A 137 9.33 19.54 11.86
CA ILE A 137 8.11 19.09 11.17
C ILE A 137 7.80 17.61 11.44
N VAL A 138 8.82 16.75 11.48
CA VAL A 138 8.63 15.32 11.79
C VAL A 138 8.05 15.14 13.19
N TYR A 139 8.53 15.91 14.16
CA TYR A 139 8.04 15.84 15.54
C TYR A 139 6.60 16.38 15.63
N THR A 140 6.26 17.44 14.91
CA THR A 140 4.87 17.92 14.79
C THR A 140 3.95 16.89 14.14
N LEU A 141 4.41 16.20 13.09
CA LEU A 141 3.66 15.14 12.43
C LEU A 141 3.48 13.92 13.34
N LEU A 142 4.49 13.58 14.16
CA LEU A 142 4.41 12.49 15.14
C LEU A 142 3.28 12.73 16.15
N HIS A 143 3.28 13.88 16.83
CA HIS A 143 2.21 14.23 17.79
C HIS A 143 0.82 14.17 17.15
N LYS A 144 0.71 14.69 15.91
CA LYS A 144 -0.55 14.63 15.17
C LYS A 144 -0.97 13.19 14.84
N ALA A 145 -0.03 12.32 14.49
CA ALA A 145 -0.30 10.92 14.20
C ALA A 145 -0.70 10.16 15.48
N GLU A 146 -0.08 10.43 16.62
CA GLU A 146 -0.42 9.86 17.93
C GLU A 146 -1.83 10.27 18.38
N ASP A 147 -2.17 11.56 18.25
CA ASP A 147 -3.52 12.07 18.50
C ASP A 147 -4.58 11.38 17.62
N GLN A 148 -4.27 11.20 16.34
CA GLN A 148 -5.16 10.51 15.39
C GLN A 148 -5.31 9.04 15.74
N LEU A 149 -4.22 8.35 16.09
CA LEU A 149 -4.25 6.95 16.51
C LEU A 149 -5.14 6.76 17.73
N ALA A 150 -4.96 7.58 18.76
CA ALA A 150 -5.76 7.53 19.98
C ALA A 150 -7.25 7.75 19.68
N ARG A 151 -7.58 8.73 18.83
CA ARG A 151 -8.96 8.99 18.40
C ARG A 151 -9.55 7.81 17.61
N TYR A 152 -8.83 7.28 16.62
CA TYR A 152 -9.32 6.16 15.82
C TYR A 152 -9.52 4.91 16.66
N ALA A 153 -8.59 4.59 17.56
CA ALA A 153 -8.73 3.48 18.49
C ALA A 153 -9.97 3.66 19.39
N ALA A 154 -10.17 4.86 19.94
CA ALA A 154 -11.34 5.15 20.77
C ALA A 154 -12.67 5.02 20.00
N GLU A 155 -12.73 5.52 18.76
CA GLU A 155 -13.93 5.40 17.93
C GLU A 155 -14.20 3.96 17.47
N THR A 156 -13.16 3.17 17.17
CA THR A 156 -13.28 1.74 16.87
C THR A 156 -13.86 0.96 18.05
N LEU A 157 -13.39 1.26 19.27
CA LEU A 157 -13.92 0.65 20.50
C LEU A 157 -15.37 1.07 20.76
N LYS A 158 -15.70 2.36 20.63
CA LYS A 158 -17.09 2.87 20.77
C LYS A 158 -18.04 2.26 19.74
N ALA A 159 -17.57 2.01 18.52
CA ALA A 159 -18.35 1.37 17.48
C ALA A 159 -18.62 -0.13 17.76
N GLY A 160 -18.06 -0.68 18.85
CA GLY A 160 -18.28 -2.08 19.26
C GLY A 160 -17.71 -3.07 18.24
N VAL A 161 -16.63 -2.69 17.55
CA VAL A 161 -16.01 -3.52 16.51
C VAL A 161 -15.55 -4.86 17.07
N ASP A 162 -14.96 -4.87 18.27
CA ASP A 162 -14.50 -6.09 18.94
C ASP A 162 -15.68 -7.02 19.25
N GLU A 163 -16.75 -6.48 19.83
CA GLU A 163 -17.96 -7.28 20.10
C GLU A 163 -18.60 -7.78 18.80
N ARG A 164 -18.56 -6.99 17.72
CA ARG A 164 -19.09 -7.40 16.42
C ARG A 164 -18.25 -8.53 15.83
N GLN A 165 -16.92 -8.47 15.91
CA GLN A 165 -16.03 -9.54 15.46
C GLN A 165 -16.30 -10.83 16.25
N VAL A 166 -16.45 -10.74 17.57
CA VAL A 166 -16.83 -11.88 18.43
C VAL A 166 -18.19 -12.44 18.01
N ARG A 167 -19.23 -11.60 17.87
CA ARG A 167 -20.57 -12.04 17.44
C ARG A 167 -20.57 -12.70 16.06
N VAL A 168 -19.77 -12.20 15.12
CA VAL A 168 -19.63 -12.80 13.79
C VAL A 168 -18.94 -14.16 13.88
N ALA A 169 -17.88 -14.28 14.70
CA ALA A 169 -17.19 -15.54 14.94
C ALA A 169 -18.11 -16.57 15.62
N GLU A 170 -18.85 -16.17 16.65
CA GLU A 170 -19.83 -17.01 17.35
C GLU A 170 -20.91 -17.51 16.39
N ARG A 171 -21.54 -16.61 15.62
CA ARG A 171 -22.57 -16.96 14.64
C ARG A 171 -22.05 -17.90 13.56
N THR A 172 -20.80 -17.71 13.14
CA THR A 172 -20.14 -18.61 12.18
C THR A 172 -19.95 -19.98 12.80
N GLY A 173 -19.55 -20.06 14.07
CA GLY A 173 -19.46 -21.30 14.85
C GLY A 173 -20.80 -22.03 14.94
N GLU A 174 -21.88 -21.32 15.29
CA GLU A 174 -23.25 -21.87 15.34
C GLU A 174 -23.68 -22.45 13.98
N GLN A 175 -23.36 -21.76 12.88
CA GLN A 175 -23.67 -22.23 11.53
C GLN A 175 -22.90 -23.49 11.17
N PHE A 176 -21.60 -23.57 11.53
CA PHE A 176 -20.80 -24.78 11.32
C PHE A 176 -21.35 -25.96 12.14
N GLU A 177 -21.74 -25.75 13.40
CA GLU A 177 -22.35 -26.78 14.24
C GLU A 177 -23.65 -27.31 13.62
N ALA A 178 -24.53 -26.42 13.15
CA ALA A 178 -25.78 -26.80 12.50
C ALA A 178 -25.55 -27.62 11.22
N VAL A 179 -24.56 -27.23 10.40
CA VAL A 179 -24.17 -27.97 9.19
C VAL A 179 -23.61 -29.36 9.54
N LEU A 180 -22.70 -29.45 10.51
CA LEU A 180 -22.09 -30.71 10.92
C LEU A 180 -23.11 -31.66 11.53
N THR A 181 -24.01 -31.16 12.36
CA THR A 181 -25.11 -31.95 12.94
C THR A 181 -26.04 -32.47 11.84
N SER A 182 -26.44 -31.61 10.91
CA SER A 182 -27.27 -32.00 9.76
C SER A 182 -26.59 -33.05 8.88
N LEU A 183 -25.27 -32.93 8.65
CA LEU A 183 -24.48 -33.90 7.90
C LEU A 183 -24.43 -35.25 8.61
N LEU A 184 -24.14 -35.27 9.92
CA LEU A 184 -24.09 -36.50 10.71
C LEU A 184 -25.45 -37.21 10.72
N THR A 185 -26.54 -36.46 10.78
CA THR A 185 -27.90 -37.01 10.61
C THR A 185 -28.11 -37.56 9.20
N ALA A 186 -27.71 -36.83 8.16
CA ALA A 186 -27.90 -37.24 6.76
C ALA A 186 -27.16 -38.54 6.40
N ILE A 187 -26.01 -38.80 7.01
CA ILE A 187 -25.25 -40.05 6.82
C ILE A 187 -25.69 -41.18 7.75
N ASN A 188 -26.75 -40.99 8.55
CA ASN A 188 -27.21 -41.91 9.59
C ASN A 188 -26.08 -42.33 10.55
N ALA A 189 -25.31 -41.36 11.03
CA ALA A 189 -24.25 -41.62 12.00
C ALA A 189 -24.81 -42.33 13.24
N THR A 190 -24.16 -43.42 13.64
CA THR A 190 -24.55 -44.15 14.85
C THR A 190 -24.33 -43.31 16.11
N PRO A 191 -25.01 -43.63 17.23
CA PRO A 191 -24.82 -42.90 18.50
C PRO A 191 -23.37 -42.90 19.01
N GLU A 192 -22.60 -43.94 18.70
CA GLU A 192 -21.16 -43.99 19.01
C GLU A 192 -20.36 -43.00 18.15
N GLN A 193 -20.62 -42.96 16.84
CA GLN A 193 -19.96 -42.03 15.92
C GLN A 193 -20.31 -40.57 16.21
N MET A 194 -21.55 -40.28 16.62
CA MET A 194 -21.95 -38.93 17.06
C MET A 194 -21.20 -38.50 18.32
N ARG A 195 -20.97 -39.41 19.28
CA ARG A 195 -20.17 -39.13 20.48
C ARG A 195 -18.71 -38.84 20.14
N THR A 196 -18.11 -39.65 19.25
CA THR A 196 -16.75 -39.39 18.77
C THR A 196 -16.64 -38.05 18.05
N ALA A 197 -17.62 -37.73 17.19
CA ALA A 197 -17.65 -36.47 16.45
C ALA A 197 -17.75 -35.26 17.39
N ALA A 198 -18.58 -35.32 18.44
CA ALA A 198 -18.74 -34.25 19.42
C ALA A 198 -17.44 -33.89 20.17
N THR A 199 -16.54 -34.87 20.39
CA THR A 199 -15.22 -34.61 21.00
C THR A 199 -14.15 -34.21 19.99
N GLU A 200 -14.13 -34.81 18.80
CA GLU A 200 -13.04 -34.57 17.84
C GLU A 200 -13.23 -33.28 17.02
N ILE A 201 -14.46 -32.90 16.68
CA ILE A 201 -14.74 -31.69 15.87
C ILE A 201 -14.17 -30.42 16.53
N PRO A 202 -14.42 -30.12 17.83
CA PRO A 202 -13.85 -28.94 18.47
C PRO A 202 -12.32 -28.97 18.57
N ARG A 203 -11.71 -30.16 18.60
CA ARG A 203 -10.24 -30.30 18.59
C ARG A 203 -9.69 -29.95 17.21
N ILE A 204 -10.25 -30.55 16.16
CA ILE A 204 -9.85 -30.33 14.76
C ILE A 204 -10.03 -28.86 14.36
N LEU A 205 -11.14 -28.22 14.77
CA LEU A 205 -11.38 -26.81 14.47
C LEU A 205 -10.36 -25.87 15.14
N ARG A 206 -9.94 -26.17 16.37
CA ARG A 206 -8.89 -25.40 17.07
C ARG A 206 -7.52 -25.56 16.39
N ASP A 207 -7.18 -26.78 15.98
CA ASP A 207 -5.92 -27.06 15.28
C ASP A 207 -5.90 -26.34 13.90
N ALA A 208 -7.03 -26.31 13.19
CA ALA A 208 -7.15 -25.62 11.90
C ALA A 208 -7.12 -24.09 11.99
N ALA A 209 -7.61 -23.51 13.10
CA ALA A 209 -7.64 -22.06 13.33
C ALA A 209 -6.27 -21.46 13.73
N GLY A 210 -5.19 -22.27 13.76
CA GLY A 210 -3.84 -21.80 14.04
C GLY A 210 -3.45 -21.82 15.52
N GLY A 211 -4.22 -22.50 16.39
CA GLY A 211 -3.84 -22.77 17.76
C GLY A 211 -2.69 -23.77 17.83
N ARG A 212 -1.45 -23.29 17.73
CA ARG A 212 -0.33 -24.01 18.35
C ARG A 212 -0.50 -23.86 19.87
N THR A 213 -0.58 -25.01 20.53
CA THR A 213 -0.58 -25.23 21.99
C THR A 213 0.36 -24.30 22.74
#